data_AF-A0A8T1BNG0-F1
#
_entry.id   AF-A0A8T1BNG0-F1
#
_cell.length_a   1.000
_cell.length_b   1.000
_cell.length_c   1.000
_cell.angle_alpha   90.00
_cell.angle_beta   90.00
_cell.angle_gamma   90.00
#
_symmetry.space_group_name_H-M   'P 1'
#
loop_
_entity.id
_entity.type
_entity.pdbx_description
1 polymer ?
#
loop_
_entity_poly.entity_id
_entity_poly.type
_entity_poly.pdbx_seq_one_letter_code
_entity_poly.pdbx_strand_id
1 'polypeptide(L)'
;MEHARQDRRIVRAVEANRFVSAAVVAARVTSDIGVNVSPEVVCARVRAAGLHGRSARKKPFLSRKHRRQRLRYAQKFLDWPEEKWRAVLFSDEASVELHGTAGRVSVWRRPHEAFDDKCVLPTFKSSRKSLMVWASIIADGVGTMHFCDESVTGAYYRTILRSNIPLRSNFWV
;
A
#
# COMPACT_ATOMS: atom_id res chain seq x y z
N MET A 1 25.64 -6.48 32.72
CA MET A 1 24.29 -5.87 32.63
C MET A 1 24.21 -4.71 31.62
N GLU A 2 25.29 -3.97 31.36
CA GLU A 2 25.30 -2.81 30.44
C GLU A 2 25.00 -3.15 28.97
N HIS A 3 25.57 -4.24 28.44
CA HIS A 3 25.34 -4.67 27.05
C HIS A 3 23.87 -5.00 26.75
N ALA A 4 23.15 -5.62 27.70
CA ALA A 4 21.72 -5.93 27.54
C ALA A 4 20.83 -4.66 27.55
N ARG A 5 21.30 -3.55 28.13
CA ARG A 5 20.61 -2.26 28.08
C ARG A 5 20.79 -1.60 26.71
N GLN A 6 22.01 -1.66 26.18
CA GLN A 6 22.36 -1.13 24.85
C GLN A 6 21.62 -1.88 23.73
N ASP A 7 21.57 -3.22 23.80
CA ASP A 7 20.83 -4.04 22.83
C ASP A 7 19.33 -3.69 22.82
N ARG A 8 18.73 -3.51 24.00
CA ARG A 8 17.33 -3.06 24.12
C ARG A 8 17.11 -1.68 23.52
N ARG A 9 18.09 -0.77 23.62
CA ARG A 9 18.02 0.57 23.01
C ARG A 9 18.02 0.50 21.48
N ILE A 10 18.90 -0.32 20.91
CA ILE A 10 18.97 -0.57 19.46
C ILE A 10 17.63 -1.11 18.95
N VAL A 11 17.11 -2.16 19.61
CA VAL A 11 15.85 -2.80 19.21
C VAL A 11 14.68 -1.82 19.32
N ARG A 12 14.60 -1.01 20.39
CA ARG A 12 13.55 0.00 20.55
C ARG A 12 13.60 1.08 19.48
N ALA A 13 14.78 1.52 19.06
CA ALA A 13 14.93 2.51 18.00
C ALA A 13 14.37 1.99 16.66
N VAL A 14 14.65 0.73 16.34
CA VAL A 14 14.09 0.07 15.15
C VAL A 14 12.60 -0.16 15.30
N GLU A 15 12.12 -0.61 16.46
CA GLU A 15 10.69 -0.82 16.73
C GLU A 15 9.86 0.46 16.62
N ALA A 16 10.42 1.61 16.99
CA ALA A 16 9.78 2.92 16.85
C ALA A 16 9.67 3.38 15.38
N ASN A 17 10.66 3.06 14.55
CA ASN A 17 10.63 3.31 13.11
C ASN A 17 11.24 2.13 12.34
N ARG A 18 10.38 1.25 11.83
CA ARG A 18 10.80 0.02 11.13
C ARG A 18 11.56 0.28 9.82
N PHE A 19 11.58 1.52 9.33
CA PHE A 19 12.27 1.94 8.09
C PHE A 19 13.63 2.59 8.33
N VAL A 20 14.06 2.73 9.58
CA VAL A 20 15.37 3.32 9.90
C VAL A 20 16.51 2.45 9.39
N SER A 21 17.54 3.08 8.82
CA SER A 21 18.74 2.36 8.39
C SER A 21 19.61 1.99 9.60
N ALA A 22 20.36 0.90 9.50
CA ALA A 22 21.29 0.49 10.55
C ALA A 22 22.35 1.56 10.83
N ALA A 23 22.79 2.29 9.80
CA ALA A 23 23.76 3.38 9.94
C ALA A 23 23.22 4.55 10.77
N VAL A 24 21.95 4.94 10.57
CA VAL A 24 21.33 6.00 11.38
C VAL A 24 21.19 5.57 12.84
N VAL A 25 20.81 4.31 13.09
CA VAL A 25 20.75 3.78 14.46
C VAL A 25 22.14 3.73 15.09
N ALA A 26 23.15 3.29 14.34
CA ALA A 26 24.53 3.22 14.79
C ALA A 26 25.04 4.60 15.22
N ALA A 27 24.91 5.61 14.37
CA ALA A 27 25.31 6.99 14.68
C ALA A 27 24.61 7.54 15.94
N ARG A 28 23.30 7.29 16.07
CA ARG A 28 22.52 7.71 17.25
C ARG A 28 23.02 7.03 18.53
N VAL A 29 23.21 5.71 18.49
CA VAL A 29 23.67 4.96 19.67
C VAL A 29 25.10 5.35 20.03
N THR A 30 25.99 5.57 19.05
CA THR A 30 27.35 6.06 19.29
C THR A 30 27.34 7.39 20.05
N SER A 31 26.55 8.36 19.60
CA SER A 31 26.42 9.65 20.28
C SER A 31 25.85 9.52 21.70
N ASP A 32 24.95 8.57 21.92
CA ASP A 32 24.27 8.37 23.19
C ASP A 32 25.14 7.71 24.27
N ILE A 33 26.09 6.85 23.89
CA ILE A 33 26.92 6.07 24.82
C ILE A 33 28.40 6.48 24.81
N GLY A 34 28.82 7.32 23.86
CA GLY A 34 30.21 7.74 23.69
C GLY A 34 31.16 6.65 23.17
N VAL A 35 30.62 5.53 22.70
CA VAL A 35 31.39 4.39 22.17
C VAL A 35 30.98 4.18 20.72
N ASN A 36 31.96 4.02 19.83
CA ASN A 36 31.71 3.79 18.41
C ASN A 36 30.99 2.46 18.18
N VAL A 37 29.76 2.52 17.66
CA VAL A 37 28.96 1.37 17.26
C VAL A 37 28.92 1.29 15.74
N SER A 38 29.25 0.13 15.18
CA SER A 38 29.16 -0.09 13.73
C SER A 38 27.75 -0.52 13.29
N PRO A 39 27.35 -0.26 12.02
CA PRO A 39 26.09 -0.75 11.48
C PRO A 39 25.94 -2.27 11.52
N GLU A 40 27.04 -3.02 11.42
CA GLU A 40 27.06 -4.49 11.49
C GLU A 40 26.62 -4.99 12.88
N VAL A 41 27.09 -4.32 13.95
CA VAL A 41 26.68 -4.62 15.33
C VAL A 41 25.18 -4.39 15.48
N VAL A 42 24.67 -3.27 14.98
CA VAL A 42 23.23 -2.99 14.96
C VAL A 42 22.46 -4.09 14.24
N CYS A 43 22.91 -4.48 13.03
CA CYS A 43 22.26 -5.54 12.27
C CYS A 43 22.25 -6.88 13.01
N ALA A 44 23.37 -7.25 13.65
CA ALA A 44 23.46 -8.49 14.43
C ALA A 44 22.47 -8.49 15.60
N ARG A 45 22.40 -7.39 16.37
CA ARG A 45 21.50 -7.25 17.51
C ARG A 45 20.02 -7.22 17.11
N VAL A 46 19.70 -6.53 16.02
CA VAL A 46 18.34 -6.48 15.46
C VAL A 46 17.90 -7.86 14.96
N ARG A 47 18.78 -8.61 14.27
CA ARG A 47 18.49 -9.99 13.85
C ARG A 47 18.33 -10.95 15.03
N ALA A 48 19.14 -10.80 16.07
CA ALA A 48 18.99 -11.59 17.31
C ALA A 48 17.62 -11.37 17.98
N ALA A 49 17.00 -10.21 17.78
CA ALA A 49 15.63 -9.90 18.23
C ALA A 49 14.52 -10.37 17.24
N GLY A 50 14.88 -11.12 16.19
CA GLY A 50 13.96 -11.65 15.19
C GLY A 50 13.52 -10.66 14.10
N LEU A 51 14.14 -9.48 14.06
CA LEU A 51 13.84 -8.46 13.06
C LEU A 51 14.80 -8.61 11.87
N HIS A 52 14.23 -8.78 10.67
CA HIS A 52 15.01 -8.95 9.46
C HIS A 52 14.64 -7.89 8.41
N GLY A 53 15.64 -7.44 7.66
CA GLY A 53 15.42 -6.60 6.48
C GLY A 53 14.63 -7.38 5.43
N ARG A 54 13.47 -6.84 5.04
CA ARG A 54 12.58 -7.39 4.00
C ARG A 54 12.05 -6.25 3.15
N SER A 55 11.59 -6.55 1.95
CA SER A 55 10.86 -5.55 1.15
C SER A 55 9.52 -5.22 1.81
N ALA A 56 9.26 -3.94 2.00
CA ALA A 56 8.00 -3.45 2.52
C ALA A 56 6.87 -3.75 1.52
N ARG A 57 5.71 -4.18 2.02
CA ARG A 57 4.52 -4.34 1.18
C ARG A 57 3.89 -2.97 0.94
N LYS A 58 3.68 -2.62 -0.33
CA LYS A 58 2.95 -1.42 -0.73
C LYS A 58 1.46 -1.64 -0.51
N LYS A 59 0.84 -0.89 0.40
CA LYS A 59 -0.60 -0.99 0.68
C LYS A 59 -1.19 0.39 0.97
N PRO A 60 -2.43 0.69 0.55
CA PRO A 60 -3.09 1.91 0.98
C PRO A 60 -3.35 1.85 2.49
N PHE A 61 -3.22 3.00 3.16
CA PHE A 61 -3.57 3.09 4.57
C PHE A 61 -5.09 2.89 4.75
N LEU A 62 -5.48 1.95 5.60
CA LEU A 62 -6.88 1.69 5.93
C LEU A 62 -7.13 1.98 7.40
N SER A 63 -7.94 3.00 7.68
CA SER A 63 -8.44 3.28 9.02
C SER A 63 -9.25 2.10 9.57
N ARG A 64 -9.38 2.01 10.91
CA ARG A 64 -10.25 1.01 11.56
C ARG A 64 -11.69 1.07 11.04
N LYS A 65 -12.20 2.27 10.72
CA LYS A 65 -13.52 2.47 10.11
C LYS A 65 -13.59 1.83 8.72
N HIS A 66 -12.61 2.11 7.85
CA HIS A 66 -12.56 1.53 6.50
C HIS A 66 -12.46 0.01 6.53
N ARG A 67 -11.67 -0.58 7.45
CA ARG A 67 -11.57 -2.04 7.61
C ARG A 67 -12.92 -2.68 7.93
N ARG A 68 -13.66 -2.12 8.89
CA ARG A 68 -15.00 -2.62 9.26
C ARG A 68 -15.99 -2.50 8.10
N GLN A 69 -15.99 -1.38 7.39
CA GLN A 69 -16.88 -1.18 6.23
C GLN A 69 -16.57 -2.18 5.10
N ARG A 70 -15.29 -2.38 4.78
CA ARG A 70 -14.87 -3.37 3.76
C ARG A 70 -15.23 -4.80 4.16
N LEU A 71 -15.04 -5.17 5.43
CA LEU A 71 -15.43 -6.49 5.92
C LEU A 71 -16.95 -6.71 5.78
N ARG A 72 -17.75 -5.72 6.20
CA ARG A 72 -19.22 -5.79 6.07
C ARG A 72 -19.66 -5.89 4.61
N TYR A 73 -19.01 -5.16 3.71
CA TYR A 73 -19.26 -5.27 2.27
C TYR A 73 -18.93 -6.68 1.77
N ALA A 74 -17.75 -7.21 2.08
CA ALA A 74 -17.35 -8.55 1.68
C ALA A 74 -18.31 -9.64 2.20
N GLN A 75 -18.74 -9.53 3.47
CA GLN A 75 -19.73 -10.44 4.06
C GLN A 75 -21.09 -10.36 3.36
N LYS A 76 -21.55 -9.15 2.98
CA LYS A 76 -22.83 -8.96 2.29
C LYS A 76 -22.90 -9.69 0.94
N PHE A 77 -21.78 -9.79 0.24
CA PHE A 77 -21.69 -10.38 -1.10
C PHE A 77 -20.96 -11.74 -1.10
N LEU A 78 -20.75 -12.34 0.08
CA LEU A 78 -20.01 -13.60 0.20
C LEU A 78 -20.73 -14.75 -0.51
N ASP A 79 -22.04 -14.82 -0.35
CA ASP A 79 -22.89 -15.87 -0.93
C ASP A 79 -23.52 -15.46 -2.27
N TRP A 80 -23.00 -14.43 -2.92
CA TRP A 80 -23.48 -14.05 -4.25
C TRP A 80 -23.09 -15.12 -5.27
N PRO A 81 -24.07 -15.64 -6.04
CA PRO A 81 -23.81 -16.64 -7.07
C PRO A 81 -23.02 -16.03 -8.22
N GLU A 82 -22.26 -16.88 -8.93
CA GLU A 82 -21.37 -16.45 -10.02
C GLU A 82 -22.12 -15.69 -11.10
N GLU A 83 -23.34 -16.10 -11.44
CA GLU A 83 -24.18 -15.46 -12.46
C GLU A 83 -24.46 -13.99 -12.12
N LYS A 84 -24.60 -13.65 -10.84
CA LYS A 84 -24.75 -12.25 -10.42
C LYS A 84 -23.44 -11.49 -10.58
N TRP A 85 -22.31 -12.08 -10.25
CA TRP A 85 -20.99 -11.47 -10.48
C TRP A 85 -20.72 -11.22 -11.97
N ARG A 86 -21.17 -12.13 -12.85
CA ARG A 86 -21.02 -11.97 -14.30
C ARG A 86 -21.80 -10.79 -14.87
N ALA A 87 -22.89 -10.40 -14.19
CA ALA A 87 -23.68 -9.24 -14.54
C ALA A 87 -23.15 -7.92 -13.92
N VAL A 88 -22.05 -7.93 -13.17
CA VAL A 88 -21.47 -6.69 -12.60
C VAL A 88 -20.56 -6.03 -13.64
N LEU A 89 -20.84 -4.75 -13.93
CA LEU A 89 -19.93 -3.87 -14.64
C LEU A 89 -19.03 -3.15 -13.63
N PHE A 90 -17.74 -3.47 -13.63
CA PHE A 90 -16.77 -2.73 -12.86
C PHE A 90 -16.25 -1.56 -13.71
N SER A 91 -16.16 -0.37 -13.13
CA SER A 91 -15.51 0.78 -13.76
C SER A 91 -14.60 1.47 -12.76
N ASP A 92 -13.49 2.02 -13.23
CA ASP A 92 -12.59 2.82 -12.40
C ASP A 92 -11.77 3.79 -13.28
N GLU A 93 -11.17 4.78 -12.64
CA GLU A 93 -10.23 5.71 -13.25
C GLU A 93 -8.79 5.37 -12.84
N ALA A 94 -7.96 5.10 -13.85
CA ALA A 94 -6.54 4.88 -13.66
C ALA A 94 -5.73 6.08 -14.14
N SER A 95 -4.70 6.43 -13.38
CA SER A 95 -3.67 7.40 -13.78
C SER A 95 -2.43 6.60 -14.18
N VAL A 96 -2.03 6.72 -15.44
CA VAL A 96 -0.83 6.07 -15.99
C VAL A 96 0.32 7.06 -15.90
N GLU A 97 1.21 6.84 -14.93
CA GLU A 97 2.42 7.62 -14.76
C GLU A 97 3.48 7.19 -15.79
N LEU A 98 4.01 8.13 -16.57
CA LEU A 98 5.09 7.87 -17.54
C LEU A 98 6.46 7.63 -16.88
N HIS A 99 6.60 8.01 -15.60
CA HIS A 99 7.86 7.90 -14.85
C HIS A 99 7.62 7.31 -13.45
N GLY A 100 7.81 6.01 -13.31
CA GLY A 100 7.68 5.33 -12.02
C GLY A 100 8.84 5.65 -11.06
N THR A 101 8.56 5.80 -9.77
CA THR A 101 9.59 5.66 -8.73
C THR A 101 9.75 4.18 -8.35
N ALA A 102 10.66 3.51 -9.04
CA ALA A 102 10.94 2.09 -8.83
C ALA A 102 12.03 1.88 -7.76
N GLY A 103 11.76 2.30 -6.52
CA GLY A 103 12.62 1.99 -5.38
C GLY A 103 12.08 0.81 -4.56
N ARG A 104 12.92 -0.21 -4.33
CA ARG A 104 12.62 -1.24 -3.32
C ARG A 104 12.89 -0.67 -1.93
N VAL A 105 11.84 -0.36 -1.17
CA VAL A 105 11.98 0.08 0.23
C VAL A 105 12.13 -1.13 1.14
N SER A 106 13.17 -1.11 1.99
CA SER A 106 13.43 -2.14 3.00
C SER A 106 12.78 -1.76 4.33
N VAL A 107 12.33 -2.76 5.08
CA VAL A 107 11.72 -2.63 6.40
C VAL A 107 12.23 -3.74 7.32
N TRP A 108 12.45 -3.42 8.60
CA TRP A 108 12.78 -4.39 9.63
C TRP A 108 11.50 -5.01 10.19
N ARG A 109 11.30 -6.30 9.94
CA ARG A 109 10.10 -6.99 10.40
C ARG A 109 10.33 -8.45 10.77
N ARG A 110 9.44 -8.98 11.60
CA ARG A 110 9.27 -10.40 11.87
C ARG A 110 8.47 -11.06 10.71
N PRO A 111 8.51 -12.39 10.58
CA PRO A 111 7.78 -13.09 9.51
C PRO A 111 6.28 -12.77 9.45
N HIS A 112 5.60 -12.73 10.60
CA HIS A 112 4.14 -12.50 10.72
C HIS A 112 3.72 -11.02 10.57
N GLU A 113 4.65 -10.06 10.65
CA GLU A 113 4.35 -8.62 10.60
C GLU A 113 4.27 -8.07 9.16
N ALA A 114 4.17 -8.94 8.13
CA ALA A 114 4.22 -8.52 6.72
C ALA A 114 3.17 -7.46 6.33
N PHE A 115 2.02 -7.47 7.01
CA PHE A 115 0.89 -6.57 6.80
C PHE A 115 0.56 -5.72 8.02
N ASP A 116 1.45 -5.69 9.02
CA ASP A 116 1.32 -4.76 10.13
C ASP A 116 1.47 -3.32 9.60
N ASP A 117 0.64 -2.41 10.11
CA ASP A 117 0.64 -1.00 9.74
C ASP A 117 2.02 -0.35 9.90
N LYS A 118 2.84 -0.83 10.84
CA LYS A 118 4.22 -0.37 11.05
C LYS A 118 5.22 -0.85 9.99
N CYS A 119 4.85 -1.88 9.22
CA CYS A 119 5.74 -2.57 8.28
C CYS A 119 5.34 -2.41 6.80
N VAL A 120 4.18 -1.82 6.53
CA VAL A 120 3.71 -1.54 5.17
C VAL A 120 4.15 -0.15 4.72
N LEU A 121 4.48 -0.02 3.44
CA LEU A 121 4.70 1.28 2.83
C LEU A 121 3.35 1.82 2.34
N PRO A 122 2.86 2.94 2.89
CA PRO A 122 1.66 3.56 2.38
C PRO A 122 1.86 3.99 0.93
N THR A 123 0.92 3.61 0.07
CA THR A 123 0.88 4.11 -1.31
C THR A 123 0.00 5.35 -1.37
N PHE A 124 0.57 6.45 -1.84
CA PHE A 124 -0.15 7.68 -2.18
C PHE A 124 -0.08 7.87 -3.70
N LYS A 125 -1.15 8.37 -4.31
CA LYS A 125 -1.11 8.78 -5.73
C LYS A 125 -0.24 10.05 -5.82
N SER A 126 0.74 10.07 -6.73
CA SER A 126 1.56 11.25 -7.00
C SER A 126 0.86 12.14 -8.03
N SER A 127 0.96 13.45 -7.93
CA SER A 127 0.39 14.42 -8.87
C SER A 127 1.24 14.64 -10.13
N ARG A 128 2.07 13.66 -10.52
CA ARG A 128 2.95 13.77 -11.71
C ARG A 128 2.14 13.80 -13.00
N LYS A 129 2.77 14.26 -14.10
CA LYS A 129 2.26 14.14 -15.47
C LYS A 129 1.84 12.69 -15.72
N SER A 130 0.55 12.46 -15.78
CA SER A 130 -0.05 11.15 -15.94
C SER A 130 -1.22 11.25 -16.89
N LEU A 131 -1.41 10.19 -17.68
CA LEU A 131 -2.56 10.06 -18.55
C LEU A 131 -3.69 9.46 -17.73
N MET A 132 -4.82 10.16 -17.63
CA MET A 132 -5.99 9.64 -16.94
C MET A 132 -6.87 8.87 -17.93
N VAL A 133 -7.24 7.65 -17.55
CA VAL A 133 -8.07 6.77 -18.36
C VAL A 133 -9.22 6.28 -17.50
N TRP A 134 -10.44 6.41 -18.00
CA TRP A 134 -11.59 5.69 -17.47
C TRP A 134 -11.77 4.41 -18.27
N ALA A 135 -12.03 3.29 -17.59
CA ALA A 135 -12.36 2.05 -18.27
C ALA A 135 -13.40 1.26 -17.50
N SER A 136 -14.06 0.35 -18.21
CA SER A 136 -14.96 -0.62 -17.62
C SER A 136 -14.61 -2.04 -18.02
N ILE A 137 -14.97 -3.02 -17.18
CA ILE A 137 -14.78 -4.44 -17.42
C ILE A 137 -16.02 -5.22 -16.94
N ILE A 138 -16.35 -6.28 -17.67
CA ILE A 138 -17.37 -7.27 -17.30
C ILE A 138 -16.73 -8.66 -17.32
N ALA A 139 -17.45 -9.69 -16.86
CA ALA A 139 -16.92 -11.06 -16.87
C ALA A 139 -16.54 -11.57 -18.27
N ASP A 140 -17.23 -11.09 -19.32
CA ASP A 140 -16.96 -11.50 -20.70
C ASP A 140 -15.83 -10.70 -21.37
N GLY A 141 -15.23 -9.72 -20.68
CA GLY A 141 -14.05 -9.00 -21.17
C GLY A 141 -14.00 -7.51 -20.85
N VAL A 142 -13.14 -6.80 -21.58
CA VAL A 142 -12.95 -5.36 -21.43
C VAL A 142 -14.12 -4.62 -22.07
N GLY A 143 -14.72 -3.69 -21.33
CA GLY A 143 -15.73 -2.76 -21.81
C GLY A 143 -15.11 -1.56 -22.50
N THR A 144 -15.78 -0.41 -22.41
CA THR A 144 -15.30 0.83 -23.03
C THR A 144 -14.12 1.41 -22.27
N MET A 145 -13.13 1.92 -23.01
CA MET A 145 -11.98 2.66 -22.48
C MET A 145 -12.00 4.08 -23.06
N HIS A 146 -11.84 5.08 -22.20
CA HIS A 146 -11.94 6.50 -22.52
C HIS A 146 -10.75 7.27 -21.95
N PHE A 147 -9.98 7.92 -22.82
CA PHE A 147 -8.90 8.81 -22.40
C PHE A 147 -9.49 10.14 -21.92
N CYS A 148 -9.16 10.55 -20.69
CA CYS A 148 -9.65 11.78 -20.12
C CYS A 148 -8.69 12.92 -20.49
N ASP A 149 -9.14 13.80 -21.38
CA ASP A 149 -8.36 14.95 -21.84
C ASP A 149 -8.36 16.11 -20.83
N GLU A 150 -9.31 16.08 -19.89
CA GLU A 150 -9.50 17.09 -18.85
C GLU A 150 -9.57 16.46 -17.46
N SER A 151 -9.54 17.31 -16.44
CA SER A 151 -9.78 16.87 -15.06
C SER A 151 -11.19 16.28 -14.93
N VAL A 152 -11.30 15.08 -14.36
CA VAL A 152 -12.58 14.39 -14.19
C VAL A 152 -13.44 15.07 -13.13
N THR A 153 -14.25 16.04 -13.57
CA THR A 153 -15.30 16.66 -12.76
C THR A 153 -16.54 15.77 -12.72
N GLY A 154 -17.43 15.99 -11.76
CA GLY A 154 -18.69 15.24 -11.71
C GLY A 154 -19.57 15.42 -12.95
N ALA A 155 -19.52 16.57 -13.62
CA ALA A 155 -20.23 16.79 -14.89
C ALA A 155 -19.62 15.98 -16.02
N TYR A 156 -18.30 16.03 -16.16
CA TYR A 156 -17.58 15.24 -17.15
C TYR A 156 -17.77 13.74 -16.93
N TYR A 157 -17.75 13.29 -15.67
CA TYR A 157 -17.98 11.90 -15.33
C TYR A 157 -19.36 11.40 -15.76
N ARG A 158 -20.41 12.21 -15.55
CA ARG A 158 -21.76 11.87 -16.04
C ARG A 158 -21.81 11.75 -17.56
N THR A 159 -21.07 12.58 -18.28
CA THR A 159 -20.93 12.47 -19.74
C THR A 159 -20.25 11.16 -20.12
N ILE A 160 -19.13 10.82 -19.46
CA ILE A 160 -18.43 9.54 -19.68
C ILE A 160 -19.39 8.37 -19.46
N LEU A 161 -20.11 8.32 -18.33
CA LEU A 161 -21.03 7.22 -18.04
C LEU A 161 -22.15 7.11 -19.08
N ARG A 162 -22.77 8.23 -19.48
CA ARG A 162 -23.85 8.24 -20.47
C ARG A 162 -23.40 7.79 -21.85
N SER A 163 -22.19 8.18 -22.25
CA SER A 163 -21.65 7.87 -23.58
C SER A 163 -21.02 6.48 -23.67
N ASN A 164 -20.48 5.97 -22.56
CA ASN A 164 -19.60 4.80 -22.58
C ASN A 164 -20.13 3.57 -21.83
N ILE A 165 -21.15 3.71 -20.97
CA ILE A 165 -21.83 2.54 -20.41
C ILE A 165 -22.81 2.00 -21.45
N PRO A 166 -22.63 0.75 -21.92
CA PRO A 166 -23.61 0.15 -22.80
C PRO A 166 -24.91 -0.03 -22.03
N LEU A 167 -25.95 0.73 -22.38
CA LEU A 167 -27.33 0.51 -21.93
C LEU A 167 -27.83 -0.81 -22.55
N ARG A 168 -27.40 -1.96 -22.00
CA ARG A 168 -28.14 -3.22 -22.18
C ARG A 168 -29.03 -3.39 -20.95
N SER A 169 -30.28 -3.77 -21.20
CA SER A 169 -31.43 -3.66 -20.32
C SER A 169 -31.37 -4.40 -18.97
N ASN A 170 -30.25 -5.01 -18.57
CA ASN A 170 -30.18 -5.95 -17.45
C ASN A 170 -28.97 -5.79 -16.50
N PHE A 171 -28.25 -4.66 -16.51
CA PHE A 171 -27.14 -4.46 -15.57
C PHE A 171 -27.59 -3.74 -14.29
N TRP A 172 -27.25 -4.31 -13.14
CA TRP A 172 -27.44 -3.69 -11.82
C TRP A 172 -26.17 -2.91 -11.45
N VAL A 173 -26.33 -1.66 -11.03
CA VAL A 173 -25.28 -0.81 -10.45
C VAL A 173 -25.24 -0.99 -8.93
#